data_AF-A0A2C9KZE4-F1
#
_entry.id   AF-A0A2C9KZE4-F1
#
_cell.length_a   1.000
_cell.length_b   1.000
_cell.length_c   1.000
_cell.angle_alpha   90.00
_cell.angle_beta   90.00
_cell.angle_gamma   90.00
#
_symmetry.space_group_name_H-M   'P 1'
#
loop_
_entity.id
_entity.type
_entity.pdbx_description
1 polymer ?
#
loop_
_entity_poly.entity_id
_entity_poly.type
_entity_poly.pdbx_seq_one_letter_code
_entity_poly.pdbx_strand_id
1 'polypeptide(L)'
;MRVDEEETAFAEFLLRIGDGELPLNDMGAIALPQDVISKTNIIDEVYGDCLADQNYEKMKDRAILAPLNKDVYMINCELIDRLPGEEKVYFSFDSIKDMSE
;
A
#
# COMPACT_ATOMS: atom_id res chain seq x y z
N MET A 1 -22.97 4.08 6.68
CA MET A 1 -21.53 3.95 6.96
C MET A 1 -21.30 4.74 8.23
N ARG A 2 -21.06 4.07 9.38
CA ARG A 2 -20.69 4.77 10.62
C ARG A 2 -19.18 4.94 10.53
N VAL A 3 -18.72 6.18 10.66
CA VAL A 3 -17.30 6.52 10.70
C VAL A 3 -16.93 6.52 12.17
N ASP A 4 -15.89 5.80 12.53
CA ASP A 4 -15.40 5.77 13.92
C ASP A 4 -14.71 7.11 14.25
N GLU A 5 -14.62 7.47 15.54
CA GLU A 5 -14.05 8.77 15.95
C GLU A 5 -12.59 8.93 15.48
N GLU A 6 -11.82 7.83 15.45
CA GLU A 6 -10.44 7.81 14.95
C GLU A 6 -10.34 8.08 13.44
N GLU A 7 -11.29 7.56 12.65
CA GLU A 7 -11.35 7.83 11.21
C GLU A 7 -11.70 9.30 10.94
N THR A 8 -12.54 9.90 11.80
CA THR A 8 -12.88 11.33 11.73
C THR A 8 -11.67 12.19 12.04
N ALA A 9 -10.93 11.88 13.10
CA ALA A 9 -9.72 12.61 13.48
C ALA A 9 -8.63 12.53 12.41
N PHE A 10 -8.45 11.36 11.79
CA PHE A 10 -7.49 11.20 10.69
C PHE A 10 -7.90 11.97 9.44
N ALA A 11 -9.20 11.97 9.10
CA ALA A 11 -9.71 12.76 7.97
C ALA A 11 -9.51 14.26 8.18
N GLU A 12 -9.78 14.78 9.38
CA GLU A 12 -9.51 16.18 9.73
C GLU A 12 -8.02 16.52 9.64
N PHE A 13 -7.14 15.61 10.09
CA PHE A 13 -5.70 15.77 9.92
C PHE A 13 -5.28 15.90 8.45
N LEU A 14 -5.81 15.04 7.57
CA LEU A 14 -5.55 15.10 6.13
C LEU A 14 -6.07 16.41 5.49
N LEU A 15 -7.23 16.91 5.92
CA LEU A 15 -7.76 18.20 5.45
C LEU A 15 -6.81 19.35 5.81
N ARG A 16 -6.34 19.40 7.05
CA ARG A 16 -5.39 20.44 7.52
C ARG A 16 -4.06 20.40 6.77
N ILE A 17 -3.61 19.22 6.33
CA ILE A 17 -2.46 19.09 5.43
C ILE A 17 -2.78 19.75 4.09
N GLY A 18 -3.92 19.42 3.49
CA GLY A 18 -4.35 19.94 2.18
C GLY A 18 -4.55 21.46 2.17
N ASP A 19 -5.05 22.02 3.27
CA ASP A 19 -5.29 23.45 3.46
C ASP A 19 -4.00 24.22 3.82
N GLY A 20 -2.89 23.52 4.07
CA GLY A 20 -1.59 24.14 4.39
C GLY A 20 -1.54 24.76 5.78
N GLU A 21 -2.38 24.30 6.71
CA GLU A 21 -2.47 24.84 8.08
C GLU A 21 -1.40 24.26 9.02
N LEU A 22 -0.73 23.18 8.62
CA LEU A 22 0.29 22.55 9.45
C LEU A 22 1.62 23.32 9.40
N PRO A 23 2.31 23.45 10.55
CA PRO A 23 3.61 24.10 10.60
C PRO A 23 4.64 23.30 9.78
N LEU A 24 5.44 24.04 9.02
CA LEU A 24 6.56 23.51 8.25
C LEU A 24 7.86 23.74 9.01
N ASN A 25 8.79 22.79 8.91
CA ASN A 25 10.17 22.98 9.36
C ASN A 25 11.00 23.79 8.34
N ASP A 26 12.28 24.02 8.64
CA ASP A 26 13.20 24.79 7.78
C ASP A 26 13.40 24.17 6.38
N MET A 27 13.02 22.90 6.19
CA MET A 27 13.07 22.18 4.90
C MET A 27 11.73 22.17 4.16
N GLY A 28 10.71 22.86 4.69
CA GLY A 28 9.37 22.88 4.10
C GLY A 28 8.58 21.58 4.30
N ALA A 29 8.93 20.77 5.31
CA ALA A 29 8.24 19.51 5.62
C ALA A 29 7.36 19.63 6.85
N ILE A 30 6.22 18.92 6.84
CA ILE A 30 5.32 18.76 7.99
C ILE A 30 5.86 17.70 8.96
N ALA A 31 5.51 17.82 10.23
CA ALA A 31 5.71 16.75 11.21
C ALA A 31 4.55 15.75 11.12
N LEU A 32 4.86 14.48 10.85
CA LEU A 32 3.86 13.41 10.86
C LEU A 32 3.66 12.86 12.28
N PRO A 33 2.41 12.55 12.66
CA PRO A 33 2.10 11.81 13.88
C PRO A 33 2.83 10.46 13.93
N GLN A 34 3.27 10.01 15.11
CA GLN A 34 4.06 8.77 15.23
C GLN A 34 3.24 7.49 15.02
N ASP A 35 1.93 7.59 15.19
CA ASP A 35 0.92 6.56 14.96
C ASP A 35 0.64 6.30 13.48
N VAL A 36 0.92 7.28 12.60
CA VAL A 36 0.75 7.10 11.14
C VAL A 36 2.03 6.63 10.44
N ILE A 37 3.13 6.48 11.19
CA ILE A 37 4.43 6.04 10.67
C ILE A 37 4.60 4.56 10.97
N SER A 38 4.83 3.76 9.92
CA SER A 38 5.23 2.37 10.06
C SER A 38 6.54 2.28 10.84
N LYS A 39 6.57 1.39 11.85
CA LYS A 39 7.71 1.21 12.76
C LYS A 39 8.62 0.07 12.30
N THR A 40 8.14 -0.81 11.43
CA THR A 40 8.88 -1.96 10.92
C THR A 40 8.70 -2.07 9.40
N ASN A 41 8.58 -3.28 8.87
CA ASN A 41 8.30 -3.51 7.47
C ASN A 41 6.77 -3.41 7.28
N ILE A 42 6.35 -2.51 6.38
CA ILE A 42 4.94 -2.25 6.11
C ILE A 42 4.17 -3.49 5.59
N ILE A 43 4.85 -4.43 4.94
CA ILE A 43 4.26 -5.72 4.52
C ILE A 43 3.89 -6.55 5.76
N ASP A 44 4.75 -6.56 6.79
CA ASP A 44 4.45 -7.26 8.04
C ASP A 44 3.31 -6.58 8.80
N GLU A 45 3.29 -5.24 8.84
CA GLU A 45 2.21 -4.50 9.50
C GLU A 45 0.85 -4.68 8.82
N VAL A 46 0.81 -4.74 7.48
CA VAL A 46 -0.44 -4.82 6.71
C VAL A 46 -0.88 -6.25 6.44
N TYR A 47 0.05 -7.19 6.23
CA TYR A 47 -0.26 -8.57 5.80
C TYR A 47 0.34 -9.66 6.70
N GLY A 48 1.10 -9.31 7.75
CA GLY A 48 1.82 -10.29 8.57
C GLY A 48 0.94 -11.33 9.25
N ASP A 49 -0.22 -10.91 9.78
CA ASP A 49 -1.23 -11.82 10.33
C ASP A 49 -1.85 -12.73 9.26
N CYS A 50 -2.14 -12.19 8.06
CA CYS A 50 -2.66 -12.97 6.94
C CYS A 50 -1.67 -14.07 6.50
N LEU A 51 -0.38 -13.72 6.43
CA LEU A 51 0.70 -14.64 6.07
C LEU A 51 0.92 -15.71 7.16
N ALA A 52 0.93 -15.30 8.42
CA ALA A 52 1.12 -16.22 9.56
C ALA A 52 -0.04 -17.22 9.70
N ASP A 53 -1.28 -16.74 9.56
CA ASP A 53 -2.50 -17.56 9.64
C ASP A 53 -2.75 -18.39 8.36
N GLN A 54 -2.02 -18.12 7.27
CA GLN A 54 -2.33 -18.58 5.91
C GLN A 54 -3.78 -18.29 5.49
N ASN A 55 -4.35 -17.20 5.99
CA ASN A 55 -5.70 -16.76 5.71
C ASN A 55 -5.70 -15.62 4.70
N TYR A 56 -5.54 -15.97 3.42
CA TYR A 56 -5.41 -15.01 2.33
C TYR A 56 -6.72 -14.28 1.99
N GLU A 57 -7.88 -14.78 2.44
CA GLU A 57 -9.16 -14.08 2.27
C GLU A 57 -9.18 -12.72 2.98
N LYS A 58 -8.43 -12.56 4.07
CA LYS A 58 -8.29 -11.28 4.78
C LYS A 58 -7.50 -10.23 3.97
N MET A 59 -6.70 -10.66 2.98
CA MET A 59 -5.87 -9.73 2.19
C MET A 59 -6.70 -8.83 1.27
N LYS A 60 -7.91 -9.24 0.88
CA LYS A 60 -8.75 -8.49 -0.07
C LYS A 60 -9.22 -7.13 0.44
N ASP A 61 -9.28 -6.98 1.77
CA ASP A 61 -9.75 -5.76 2.42
C ASP A 61 -8.59 -4.79 2.74
N ARG A 62 -7.38 -5.09 2.24
CA ARG A 62 -6.14 -4.36 2.57
C ARG A 62 -5.33 -4.04 1.33
N ALA A 63 -4.73 -2.85 1.29
CA ALA A 63 -3.86 -2.43 0.20
C ALA A 63 -2.71 -1.56 0.73
N ILE A 64 -1.52 -1.75 0.16
CA ILE A 64 -0.40 -0.83 0.32
C ILE A 64 -0.35 0.05 -0.93
N LEU A 65 -0.46 1.36 -0.74
CA LEU A 65 -0.39 2.34 -1.82
C LEU A 65 0.96 3.03 -1.81
N ALA A 66 1.57 3.20 -2.98
CA ALA A 66 2.78 3.97 -3.15
C ALA A 66 2.63 4.96 -4.32
N PRO A 67 3.28 6.15 -4.26
CA PRO A 67 3.16 7.15 -5.32
C PRO A 67 3.72 6.69 -6.68
N LEU A 68 4.73 5.82 -6.68
CA LEU A 68 5.43 5.38 -7.88
C LEU A 68 5.20 3.89 -8.14
N ASN A 69 4.97 3.54 -9.41
CA ASN A 69 4.83 2.15 -9.84
C ASN A 69 6.08 1.30 -9.55
N LYS A 70 7.27 1.91 -9.55
CA LYS A 70 8.51 1.20 -9.17
C LYS A 70 8.44 0.70 -7.73
N ASP A 71 7.95 1.53 -6.82
CA ASP A 71 7.84 1.17 -5.41
C ASP A 71 6.73 0.13 -5.20
N VAL A 72 5.59 0.29 -5.89
CA VAL A 72 4.53 -0.73 -5.94
C VAL A 72 5.07 -2.07 -6.44
N TYR A 73 5.87 -2.07 -7.50
CA TYR A 73 6.45 -3.29 -8.06
C TYR A 73 7.37 -3.99 -7.05
N MET A 74 8.27 -3.24 -6.40
CA MET A 74 9.17 -3.81 -5.39
C MET A 74 8.41 -4.43 -4.21
N ILE A 75 7.39 -3.72 -3.71
CA ILE A 75 6.53 -4.21 -2.61
C ILE A 75 5.77 -5.46 -3.04
N ASN A 76 5.20 -5.47 -4.25
CA ASN A 76 4.45 -6.62 -4.76
C ASN A 76 5.35 -7.85 -4.95
N CYS A 77 6.57 -7.70 -5.48
CA CYS A 77 7.53 -8.80 -5.58
C CYS A 77 7.86 -9.38 -4.21
N GLU A 78 8.21 -8.53 -3.23
CA GLU A 78 8.52 -8.97 -1.88
C GLU A 78 7.35 -9.69 -1.21
N LEU A 79 6.11 -9.23 -1.42
CA LEU A 79 4.91 -9.90 -0.92
C LEU A 79 4.69 -11.26 -1.58
N ILE A 80 4.85 -11.36 -2.91
CA ILE A 80 4.67 -12.61 -3.66
C ILE A 80 5.71 -13.65 -3.21
N ASP A 81 6.96 -13.26 -3.00
CA ASP A 81 8.04 -14.16 -2.55
C ASP A 81 7.76 -14.79 -1.17
N ARG A 82 6.92 -14.14 -0.36
CA ARG A 82 6.51 -14.63 0.98
C ARG A 82 5.30 -15.57 0.90
N LEU A 83 4.55 -15.58 -0.19
CA LEU A 83 3.41 -16.47 -0.36
C LEU A 83 3.90 -17.91 -0.60
N PRO A 84 3.23 -18.92 -0.02
CA PRO A 84 3.57 -20.30 -0.31
C PRO A 84 3.09 -20.68 -1.72
N GLY A 85 3.82 -21.61 -2.34
CA GLY A 85 3.48 -22.16 -3.65
C GLY A 85 4.54 -21.86 -4.69
N GLU A 86 4.25 -22.20 -5.94
CA GLU A 86 5.12 -21.95 -7.07
C GLU A 86 4.77 -20.63 -7.73
N GLU A 87 5.79 -19.79 -7.96
CA GLU A 87 5.66 -18.59 -8.77
C GLU A 87 5.20 -18.95 -10.18
N LYS A 88 4.27 -18.14 -10.72
CA LYS A 88 3.78 -18.28 -12.10
C LYS A 88 3.93 -16.96 -12.83
N VAL A 89 4.64 -17.00 -13.96
CA VAL A 89 4.80 -15.87 -14.86
C VAL A 89 3.79 -15.99 -15.99
N TYR A 90 2.98 -14.94 -16.19
CA TYR A 90 2.03 -14.84 -17.28
C TYR A 90 2.51 -13.79 -18.28
N PHE A 91 2.63 -14.17 -19.55
CA PHE A 91 3.02 -13.26 -20.63
C PHE A 91 1.77 -12.58 -21.21
N SER A 92 1.82 -11.26 -21.38
CA SER A 92 0.77 -10.54 -22.10
C SER A 92 0.89 -10.77 -23.61
N PHE A 93 -0.25 -10.69 -24.30
CA PHE A 93 -0.30 -10.62 -25.76
C PHE A 93 -0.53 -9.14 -26.14
N ASP A 94 0.56 -8.44 -26.43
CA ASP A 94 0.52 -7.00 -26.71
C ASP A 94 0.24 -6.68 -28.19
N SER A 95 0.20 -7.70 -29.06
CA SER A 95 -0.12 -7.53 -30.47
C SER A 95 -0.89 -8.73 -31.03
N ILE A 96 -1.81 -8.43 -31.96
CA ILE A 96 -2.41 -9.45 -32.81
C ILE A 96 -1.37 -9.77 -33.87
N LYS A 97 -0.96 -11.03 -33.96
CA LYS A 97 -0.14 -11.50 -35.07
C LYS A 97 -1.02 -11.41 -36.32
N ASP A 98 -0.73 -10.50 -37.25
CA ASP A 98 -1.38 -10.51 -38.56
C ASP A 98 -1.07 -11.87 -39.20
N MET A 99 -2.09 -12.72 -39.27
CA MET A 99 -2.04 -14.03 -39.91
C MET A 99 -2.21 -13.84 -41.43
N SER A 100 -1.39 -13.00 -42.05
CA SER A 100 -1.27 -12.96 -43.51
C SER A 100 -0.22 -13.97 -43.93
N GLU A 101 -0.68 -15.10 -44.47
CA GLU A 101 0.11 -16.11 -45.20
C GLU A 101 0.74 -15.55 -46.48
#